data_AF-A0A7V9VFV3-F1
#
_entry.id   AF-A0A7V9VFV3-F1
#
_cell.length_a   1.000
_cell.length_b   1.000
_cell.length_c   1.000
_cell.angle_alpha   90.00
_cell.angle_beta   90.00
_cell.angle_gamma   90.00
#
_symmetry.space_group_name_H-M   'P 1'
#
loop_
_entity.id
_entity.type
_entity.pdbx_description
1 polymer ?
#
loop_
_entity_poly.entity_id
_entity_poly.type
_entity_poly.pdbx_seq_one_letter_code
_entity_poly.pdbx_strand_id
1 'polypeptide(L)'
;MDDRVLLVKPGAGEDDRQLRWAIEAGYRGIVIEGSGAGNVPGTMVPAIEAAIGRGIAVVLATRVPEGNLAMAYGGGGARGGGHDLASLGVIPAHGLTGPKARIVTMVALGAGGGIEGVRGVFSRYRGEEVG
;
A
#
# COMPACT_ATOMS: atom_id res chain seq x y z
N MET A 1 7.23 17.14 -5.79
CA MET A 1 7.18 15.78 -5.21
C MET A 1 6.94 15.94 -3.71
N ASP A 2 6.03 15.17 -3.11
CA ASP A 2 5.83 15.16 -1.66
C ASP A 2 6.65 14.01 -1.07
N ASP A 3 7.61 14.31 -0.19
CA ASP A 3 8.56 13.34 0.37
C ASP A 3 8.04 12.61 1.62
N ARG A 4 6.87 13.02 2.14
CA ARG A 4 6.20 12.41 3.30
C ARG A 4 5.44 11.16 2.91
N VAL A 5 6.18 10.21 2.33
CA VAL A 5 5.74 8.87 1.97
C VAL A 5 6.62 7.84 2.67
N LEU A 6 6.04 7.09 3.59
CA LEU A 6 6.70 6.00 4.30
C LEU A 6 6.81 4.80 3.34
N LEU A 7 7.95 4.12 3.35
CA LEU A 7 8.08 2.79 2.78
C LEU A 7 8.39 1.82 3.90
N VAL A 8 7.55 0.81 4.07
CA VAL A 8 7.69 -0.20 5.13
C VAL A 8 7.67 -1.60 4.54
N LYS A 9 8.59 -2.42 5.02
CA LYS A 9 8.73 -3.83 4.67
C LYS A 9 8.41 -4.70 5.89
N PRO A 10 7.14 -5.08 6.11
CA PRO A 10 6.77 -5.86 7.28
C PRO A 10 7.41 -7.25 7.28
N GLY A 11 7.95 -7.62 8.44
CA GLY A 11 8.36 -8.98 8.76
C GLY A 11 7.19 -9.87 9.20
N ALA A 12 7.46 -11.16 9.42
CA ALA A 12 6.49 -12.04 10.04
C ALA A 12 6.24 -11.59 11.49
N GLY A 13 4.97 -11.38 11.87
CA GLY A 13 4.60 -10.94 13.21
C GLY A 13 4.87 -9.45 13.50
N GLU A 14 5.23 -8.65 12.48
CA GLU A 14 5.40 -7.20 12.65
C GLU A 14 4.10 -6.55 13.18
N ASP A 15 4.26 -5.58 14.07
CA ASP A 15 3.15 -4.79 14.59
C ASP A 15 2.90 -3.52 13.74
N ASP A 16 2.03 -2.63 14.24
CA ASP A 16 1.56 -1.46 13.51
C ASP A 16 2.28 -0.14 13.89
N ARG A 17 3.33 -0.20 14.73
CA ARG A 17 3.98 1.01 15.30
C ARG A 17 4.54 1.95 14.24
N GLN A 18 5.14 1.42 13.18
CA GLN A 18 5.69 2.24 12.09
C GLN A 18 4.59 3.02 11.36
N LEU A 19 3.40 2.41 11.19
CA LEU A 19 2.26 3.04 10.54
C LEU A 19 1.67 4.12 11.44
N ARG A 20 1.50 3.83 12.74
CA ARG A 20 1.02 4.82 13.72
C ARG A 20 1.93 6.03 13.79
N TRP A 21 3.24 5.80 13.87
CA TRP A 21 4.23 6.87 13.83
C TRP A 21 4.08 7.74 12.57
N ALA A 22 3.94 7.14 11.40
CA ALA A 22 3.78 7.90 10.16
C ALA A 22 2.49 8.73 10.15
N ILE A 23 1.38 8.16 10.63
CA ILE A 23 0.11 8.88 10.78
C ILE A 23 0.27 10.11 11.69
N GLU A 24 0.91 9.92 12.86
CA GLU A 24 1.14 10.99 13.84
C GLU A 24 2.12 12.05 13.34
N ALA A 25 3.15 11.64 12.59
CA ALA A 25 4.13 12.52 11.98
C ALA A 25 3.60 13.29 10.74
N GLY A 26 2.32 13.10 10.37
CA GLY A 26 1.69 13.84 9.28
C GLY A 26 2.12 13.36 7.88
N TYR A 27 2.46 12.08 7.75
CA TYR A 27 2.69 11.48 6.44
C TYR A 27 1.43 11.49 5.59
N ARG A 28 1.60 11.67 4.27
CA ARG A 28 0.50 11.72 3.30
C ARG A 28 0.36 10.45 2.47
N GLY A 29 1.38 9.60 2.48
CA GLY A 29 1.34 8.29 1.87
C GLY A 29 2.11 7.23 2.68
N ILE A 30 1.67 5.98 2.56
CA ILE A 30 2.33 4.80 3.11
C ILE A 30 2.39 3.75 2.00
N VAL A 31 3.57 3.26 1.70
CA VAL A 31 3.82 2.13 0.81
C VAL A 31 4.22 0.93 1.65
N ILE A 32 3.41 -0.13 1.58
CA ILE A 32 3.64 -1.38 2.30
C ILE A 32 4.11 -2.44 1.31
N GLU A 33 5.24 -3.04 1.60
CA GLU A 33 5.80 -4.16 0.85
C GLU A 33 5.19 -5.49 1.34
N GLY A 34 4.06 -5.87 0.75
CA GLY A 34 3.32 -7.07 1.07
C GLY A 34 4.10 -8.37 0.85
N SER A 35 3.75 -9.41 1.60
CA SER A 35 4.26 -10.77 1.43
C SER A 35 3.47 -11.53 0.37
N GLY A 36 4.14 -12.45 -0.36
CA GLY A 36 3.48 -13.32 -1.35
C GLY A 36 2.62 -12.53 -2.33
N ALA A 37 1.33 -12.84 -2.36
CA ALA A 37 0.36 -12.20 -3.25
C ALA A 37 -0.19 -10.85 -2.74
N GLY A 38 0.44 -10.23 -1.74
CA GLY A 38 0.02 -8.93 -1.18
C GLY A 38 -0.52 -8.97 0.24
N ASN A 39 -0.10 -9.94 1.06
CA ASN A 39 -0.58 -10.05 2.43
C ASN A 39 0.29 -9.25 3.40
N VAL A 40 -0.35 -8.64 4.41
CA VAL A 40 0.30 -8.00 5.55
C VAL A 40 -0.06 -8.74 6.85
N PRO A 41 0.75 -8.64 7.91
CA PRO A 41 0.32 -9.08 9.24
C PRO A 41 -1.02 -8.46 9.64
N GLY A 42 -1.97 -9.28 10.12
CA GLY A 42 -3.30 -8.81 10.52
C GLY A 42 -3.28 -7.74 11.61
N THR A 43 -2.22 -7.71 12.43
CA THR A 43 -1.90 -6.67 13.43
C THR A 43 -1.77 -5.27 12.83
N MET A 44 -1.41 -5.14 11.54
CA MET A 44 -1.26 -3.85 10.87
C MET A 44 -2.59 -3.26 10.36
N VAL A 45 -3.64 -4.09 10.22
CA VAL A 45 -4.92 -3.68 9.63
C VAL A 45 -5.57 -2.50 10.36
N PRO A 46 -5.63 -2.44 11.70
CA PRO A 46 -6.21 -1.28 12.40
C PRO A 46 -5.51 0.04 12.08
N ALA A 47 -4.18 0.05 11.91
CA ALA A 47 -3.46 1.27 11.53
C ALA A 47 -3.65 1.62 10.05
N ILE A 48 -3.81 0.62 9.17
CA ILE A 48 -4.16 0.84 7.76
C ILE A 48 -5.53 1.51 7.65
N GLU A 49 -6.54 0.99 8.36
CA GLU A 49 -7.88 1.58 8.45
C GLU A 49 -7.82 3.03 8.94
N ALA A 50 -7.06 3.28 10.02
CA ALA A 50 -6.88 4.62 10.59
C ALA A 50 -6.19 5.59 9.62
N ALA A 51 -5.17 5.13 8.88
CA ALA A 51 -4.48 5.93 7.87
C ALA A 51 -5.43 6.37 6.75
N ILE A 52 -6.19 5.42 6.20
CA ILE A 52 -7.15 5.69 5.13
C ILE A 52 -8.25 6.64 5.62
N GLY A 53 -8.78 6.43 6.84
CA GLY A 53 -9.77 7.32 7.45
C GLY A 53 -9.27 8.76 7.69
N ARG A 54 -7.94 8.97 7.72
CA ARG A 54 -7.30 10.30 7.81
C ARG A 54 -6.89 10.87 6.45
N GLY A 55 -7.27 10.23 5.34
CA GLY A 55 -6.93 10.71 4.00
C GLY A 55 -5.50 10.42 3.57
N ILE A 56 -4.81 9.48 4.23
CA ILE A 56 -3.45 9.04 3.88
C ILE A 56 -3.57 7.95 2.82
N ALA A 57 -2.86 8.11 1.70
CA ALA A 57 -2.85 7.11 0.64
C ALA A 57 -2.06 5.88 1.07
N VAL A 58 -2.71 4.73 1.14
CA VAL A 58 -2.04 3.46 1.45
C VAL A 58 -1.91 2.62 0.18
N VAL A 59 -0.68 2.34 -0.20
CA VAL A 59 -0.31 1.59 -1.41
C VAL A 59 0.32 0.26 -0.99
N LEU A 60 -0.10 -0.82 -1.62
CA LEU A 60 0.46 -2.14 -1.43
C LEU A 60 1.34 -2.51 -2.63
N ALA A 61 2.63 -2.70 -2.38
CA ALA A 61 3.62 -3.15 -3.34
C ALA A 61 4.02 -4.61 -3.11
N THR A 62 4.60 -5.25 -4.12
CA THR A 62 5.13 -6.61 -3.99
C THR A 62 6.59 -6.58 -3.54
N ARG A 63 6.98 -7.55 -2.71
CA ARG A 63 8.39 -7.85 -2.39
C ARG A 63 9.04 -8.82 -3.37
N VAL A 64 8.23 -9.43 -4.24
CA VAL A 64 8.68 -10.44 -5.19
C VAL A 64 8.92 -9.75 -6.54
N PRO A 65 10.14 -9.81 -7.10
CA PRO A 65 10.49 -9.13 -8.35
C PRO A 65 9.56 -9.42 -9.53
N GLU A 66 8.96 -10.62 -9.56
CA GLU A 66 8.07 -11.12 -10.62
C GLU A 66 6.64 -11.43 -10.10
N GLY A 67 6.32 -11.05 -8.87
CA GLY A 67 5.07 -11.46 -8.22
C GLY A 67 3.92 -10.49 -8.43
N ASN A 68 2.86 -10.95 -9.07
CA ASN A 68 1.60 -10.21 -9.17
C ASN A 68 0.84 -10.21 -7.84
N LEU A 69 0.26 -9.06 -7.48
CA LEU A 69 -0.62 -8.93 -6.32
C LEU A 69 -1.96 -9.59 -6.63
N ALA A 70 -2.34 -10.63 -5.89
CA ALA A 70 -3.66 -11.25 -5.99
C ALA A 70 -4.61 -10.57 -4.99
N MET A 71 -4.99 -9.32 -5.28
CA MET A 71 -5.93 -8.55 -4.46
C MET A 71 -7.32 -9.20 -4.34
N ALA A 72 -7.62 -10.22 -5.14
CA ALA A 72 -8.87 -10.98 -5.10
C ALA A 72 -8.84 -12.20 -4.16
N TYR A 73 -7.69 -12.55 -3.55
CA TYR A 73 -7.54 -13.73 -2.70
C TYR A 73 -7.64 -13.37 -1.21
N GLY A 74 -8.39 -14.19 -0.45
CA GLY A 74 -8.78 -13.93 0.95
C GLY A 74 -10.30 -14.03 1.15
N GLY A 75 -10.77 -14.15 2.39
CA GLY A 75 -12.22 -14.26 2.70
C GLY A 75 -12.62 -15.24 3.82
N GLY A 76 -11.66 -15.87 4.52
CA GLY A 76 -11.93 -16.90 5.53
C GLY A 76 -11.82 -16.47 7.00
N GLY A 77 -11.88 -15.17 7.31
CA GLY A 77 -11.79 -14.64 8.68
C GLY A 77 -10.40 -14.16 9.14
N ALA A 78 -9.33 -14.45 8.39
CA ALA A 78 -8.00 -13.89 8.64
C ALA A 78 -7.87 -12.47 8.03
N ARG A 79 -7.46 -11.49 8.85
CA ARG A 79 -7.22 -10.10 8.43
C ARG A 79 -5.87 -9.91 7.76
N GLY A 80 -5.76 -8.93 6.87
CA GLY A 80 -4.52 -8.54 6.20
C GLY A 80 -4.27 -9.25 4.87
N GLY A 81 -5.25 -10.01 4.37
CA GLY A 81 -5.22 -10.58 3.02
C GLY A 81 -5.54 -9.55 1.93
N GLY A 82 -5.13 -9.81 0.69
CA GLY A 82 -5.36 -8.90 -0.44
C GLY A 82 -6.81 -8.45 -0.61
N HIS A 83 -7.78 -9.36 -0.46
CA HIS A 83 -9.22 -9.04 -0.53
C HIS A 83 -9.68 -8.08 0.58
N ASP A 84 -9.21 -8.30 1.80
CA ASP A 84 -9.50 -7.45 2.96
C ASP A 84 -8.95 -6.05 2.74
N LEU A 85 -7.67 -5.95 2.37
CA LEU A 85 -7.00 -4.68 2.07
C LEU A 85 -7.66 -3.93 0.90
N ALA A 86 -8.09 -4.62 -0.15
CA ALA A 86 -8.83 -4.02 -1.26
C ALA A 86 -10.15 -3.38 -0.78
N SER A 87 -10.88 -4.07 0.09
CA SER A 87 -12.15 -3.62 0.66
C SER A 87 -11.98 -2.39 1.56
N LEU A 88 -10.83 -2.26 2.21
CA LEU A 88 -10.44 -1.07 2.97
C LEU A 88 -10.04 0.13 2.10
N GLY A 89 -9.84 -0.08 0.80
CA GLY A 89 -9.43 0.97 -0.13
C GLY A 89 -7.93 1.07 -0.37
N VAL A 90 -7.14 0.09 0.08
CA VAL A 90 -5.70 0.01 -0.23
C VAL A 90 -5.48 -0.05 -1.74
N ILE A 91 -4.50 0.71 -2.22
CA ILE A 91 -4.22 0.88 -3.65
C ILE A 91 -3.14 -0.14 -4.06
N PRO A 92 -3.43 -1.08 -4.98
CA PRO A 92 -2.42 -2.01 -5.48
C PRO A 92 -1.41 -1.30 -6.38
N ALA A 93 -0.12 -1.61 -6.21
CA ALA A 93 0.95 -1.08 -7.04
C ALA A 93 1.16 -1.84 -8.37
N HIS A 94 0.34 -2.86 -8.65
CA HIS A 94 0.33 -3.63 -9.89
C HIS A 94 1.71 -4.11 -10.37
N GLY A 95 2.46 -4.81 -9.50
CA GLY A 95 3.76 -5.39 -9.84
C GLY A 95 4.96 -4.47 -9.63
N LEU A 96 4.74 -3.19 -9.29
CA LEU A 96 5.84 -2.31 -8.89
C LEU A 96 6.44 -2.73 -7.54
N THR A 97 7.77 -2.67 -7.45
CA THR A 97 8.52 -2.83 -6.20
C THR A 97 8.25 -1.65 -5.27
N GLY A 98 8.46 -1.83 -3.96
CA GLY A 98 8.25 -0.78 -2.96
C GLY A 98 8.94 0.56 -3.28
N PRO A 99 10.24 0.59 -3.65
CA PRO A 99 10.91 1.82 -4.04
C PRO A 99 10.29 2.53 -5.25
N LYS A 100 9.89 1.78 -6.29
CA LYS A 100 9.22 2.35 -7.48
C LYS A 100 7.84 2.90 -7.10
N ALA A 101 7.05 2.13 -6.37
CA ALA A 101 5.74 2.54 -5.88
C ALA A 101 5.82 3.80 -4.99
N ARG A 102 6.86 3.91 -4.16
CA ARG A 102 7.12 5.10 -3.34
C ARG A 102 7.33 6.34 -4.20
N ILE A 103 8.20 6.26 -5.21
CA ILE A 103 8.46 7.39 -6.12
C ILE A 103 7.17 7.83 -6.83
N VAL A 104 6.41 6.87 -7.38
CA VAL A 104 5.12 7.14 -8.04
C VAL A 104 4.14 7.83 -7.09
N THR A 105 4.03 7.33 -5.85
CA THR A 105 3.16 7.92 -4.81
C THR A 105 3.57 9.35 -4.47
N MET A 106 4.87 9.59 -4.27
CA MET A 106 5.41 10.92 -3.97
C MET A 106 5.15 11.93 -5.10
N VAL A 107 5.23 11.50 -6.37
CA VAL A 107 4.89 12.34 -7.53
C VAL A 107 3.40 12.65 -7.54
N ALA A 108 2.53 11.64 -7.42
CA ALA A 108 1.08 11.81 -7.45
C ALA A 108 0.56 12.71 -6.31
N LEU A 109 1.08 12.54 -5.09
CA LEU A 109 0.74 13.38 -3.94
C LEU A 109 1.26 14.81 -4.08
N GLY A 110 2.45 14.98 -4.69
CA GLY A 110 3.04 16.29 -4.98
C GLY A 110 2.29 17.07 -6.06
N ALA A 111 1.53 16.39 -6.92
CA ALA A 111 0.64 17.00 -7.90
C ALA A 111 -0.73 17.42 -7.30
N GLY A 112 -0.94 17.24 -5.99
CA GLY A 112 -2.15 17.68 -5.30
C GLY A 112 -3.34 16.71 -5.38
N GLY A 113 -3.18 15.54 -5.98
CA GLY A 113 -4.31 14.62 -6.25
C GLY A 113 -4.83 13.82 -5.05
N GLY A 114 -4.12 13.83 -3.90
CA GLY A 114 -4.52 13.06 -2.72
C GLY A 114 -4.66 11.55 -3.00
N ILE A 115 -5.56 10.87 -2.28
CA ILE A 115 -5.82 9.43 -2.47
C ILE A 115 -6.25 9.12 -3.91
N GLU A 116 -7.18 9.90 -4.47
CA GLU A 116 -7.72 9.65 -5.80
C GLU A 116 -6.69 9.88 -6.92
N GLY A 117 -5.82 10.86 -6.77
CA GLY A 117 -4.69 11.06 -7.68
C GLY A 117 -3.71 9.89 -7.64
N VAL A 118 -3.40 9.37 -6.45
CA VAL A 118 -2.56 8.17 -6.31
C VAL A 118 -3.24 6.97 -6.97
N ARG A 119 -4.53 6.75 -6.69
CA ARG A 119 -5.33 5.66 -7.28
C ARG A 119 -5.36 5.72 -8.81
N GLY A 120 -5.61 6.90 -9.37
CA GLY A 120 -5.67 7.11 -10.82
C GLY A 120 -4.32 6.97 -11.53
N VAL A 121 -3.20 7.23 -10.84
CA VAL A 121 -1.88 6.92 -11.39
C VAL A 121 -1.63 5.42 -11.37
N PHE A 122 -1.89 4.74 -10.26
CA PHE A 122 -1.68 3.28 -10.16
C PHE A 122 -2.59 2.48 -11.10
N SER A 123 -3.81 2.93 -11.38
CA SER A 123 -4.69 2.23 -12.34
C SER A 123 -4.11 2.09 -13.75
N ARG A 124 -3.13 2.93 -14.13
CA ARG A 124 -2.42 2.82 -15.42
C ARG A 124 -1.44 1.66 -15.48
N TYR A 125 -0.95 1.18 -14.33
CA TYR A 125 -0.04 0.04 -14.25
C TYR A 125 -0.76 -1.32 -14.30
N ARG A 126 -2.10 -1.33 -14.32
CA ARG A 126 -2.90 -2.56 -14.32
C ARG A 126 -2.74 -3.42 -15.60
N GLY A 127 -2.08 -2.90 -16.63
CA GLY A 127 -1.91 -3.54 -17.94
C GLY A 127 -0.47 -3.71 -18.43
N GLU A 128 0.55 -3.37 -17.63
CA GLU A 128 1.93 -3.72 -17.96
C GLU A 128 2.19 -5.16 -17.50
N GLU A 129 1.78 -6.13 -18.32
CA GLU A 129 2.44 -7.45 -18.31
C GLU A 129 3.90 -7.18 -18.67
N VAL A 130 4.78 -7.25 -17.67
CA VAL A 130 6.23 -7.29 -17.91
C VAL A 130 6.48 -8.64 -18.60
N GLY A 131 6.58 -8.60 -19.92
CA GLY A 131 7.16 -9.67 -20.72
C GLY A 131 8.66 -9.80 -20.50
#